data_AF-A0A937Z4V4-F1
#
_entry.id   AF-A0A937Z4V4-F1
#
_cell.length_a   1.000
_cell.length_b   1.000
_cell.length_c   1.000
_cell.angle_alpha   90.00
_cell.angle_beta   90.00
_cell.angle_gamma   90.00
#
_symmetry.space_group_name_H-M   'P 1'
#
loop_
_entity.id
_entity.type
_entity.pdbx_description
1 polymer ?
#
loop_
_entity_poly.entity_id
_entity_poly.type
_entity_poly.pdbx_seq_one_letter_code
_entity_poly.pdbx_strand_id
1 'polypeptide(L)'
;MSELPGIHIPQRWPYTTSRDASDVSAVLGSEERCFLYHGDCRDLLRALPDACVQLVITSPPYNIGKAYEDPLTLEQYVAFQTEVITECVRVTAPTGSVCWEVGNHIAGPQEILPLDILLHPIFARLGLRLRNRIVWHFEHGLHCQRRFSGRYEVIMWYTKSDEYQFNLDAVRVPQKYPGKRHFKGPRAGELSGNPLGKNPSDVWIFPNVKSNHREKTVHPCQFPVELVDRLLLAMTQPHDLVLDPFAGVSSALCAAILRERRACGAEIVEEYVRVSAERIEQAFAGTLPVRPADQPVHEPRNDRVSQLPIHFREARRAVGADR
;
A
#
# COMPACT_ATOMS: atom_id res chain seq x y z
N MET A 1 7.94 -41.00 -24.81
CA MET A 1 7.46 -39.69 -24.32
C MET A 1 6.56 -39.99 -23.13
N SER A 2 7.14 -40.00 -21.93
CA SER A 2 6.41 -40.29 -20.69
C SER A 2 5.63 -39.03 -20.28
N GLU A 3 4.32 -39.15 -20.23
CA GLU A 3 3.42 -38.17 -19.63
C GLU A 3 3.83 -37.96 -18.16
N LEU A 4 4.06 -36.70 -17.79
CA LEU A 4 4.28 -36.32 -16.40
C LEU A 4 2.95 -36.49 -15.64
N PRO A 5 2.96 -37.08 -14.43
CA PRO A 5 1.75 -37.29 -13.66
C PRO A 5 1.09 -35.96 -13.31
N GLY A 6 -0.22 -35.88 -13.56
CA GLY A 6 -1.04 -34.74 -13.24
C GLY A 6 -0.95 -34.39 -11.75
N ILE A 7 -0.46 -33.19 -11.46
CA ILE A 7 -0.49 -32.62 -10.12
C ILE A 7 -1.96 -32.40 -9.77
N HIS A 8 -2.49 -33.25 -8.90
CA HIS A 8 -3.80 -33.02 -8.29
C HIS A 8 -3.62 -31.98 -7.19
N ILE A 9 -3.89 -30.72 -7.50
CA ILE A 9 -3.95 -29.63 -6.52
C ILE A 9 -5.35 -29.71 -5.88
N PRO A 10 -5.49 -30.03 -4.59
CA PRO A 10 -6.79 -29.97 -3.92
C PRO A 10 -7.29 -28.52 -3.96
N GLN A 11 -8.60 -28.28 -4.13
CA GLN A 11 -9.23 -27.03 -3.70
C GLN A 11 -8.92 -26.85 -2.21
N ARG A 12 -7.88 -26.08 -1.86
CA ARG A 12 -7.32 -26.11 -0.50
C ARG A 12 -7.57 -24.84 0.30
N TRP A 13 -7.90 -23.74 -0.35
CA TRP A 13 -8.10 -22.44 0.29
C TRP A 13 -9.27 -21.71 -0.36
N PRO A 14 -10.05 -20.90 0.40
CA PRO A 14 -11.22 -20.17 -0.11
C PRO A 14 -10.77 -18.96 -0.94
N TYR A 15 -10.14 -19.21 -2.10
CA TYR A 15 -9.86 -18.18 -3.08
C TYR A 15 -10.03 -18.67 -4.52
N THR A 16 -10.34 -17.70 -5.38
CA THR A 16 -10.55 -17.93 -6.81
C THR A 16 -9.64 -17.01 -7.61
N THR A 17 -8.98 -17.57 -8.63
CA THR A 17 -8.34 -16.80 -9.70
C THR A 17 -9.11 -17.04 -10.99
N SER A 18 -9.67 -15.99 -11.58
CA SER A 18 -10.52 -16.12 -12.78
C SER A 18 -10.14 -15.13 -13.88
N ARG A 19 -10.49 -15.49 -15.12
CA ARG A 19 -10.49 -14.62 -16.30
C ARG A 19 -11.87 -14.08 -16.64
N ASP A 20 -12.89 -14.40 -15.86
CA ASP A 20 -14.23 -13.85 -15.95
C ASP A 20 -14.49 -12.97 -14.72
N ALA A 21 -14.73 -11.67 -14.94
CA ALA A 21 -14.96 -10.72 -13.88
C ALA A 21 -16.26 -11.02 -13.10
N SER A 22 -17.24 -11.68 -13.72
CA SER A 22 -18.52 -12.02 -13.09
C SER A 22 -18.39 -13.08 -11.99
N ASP A 23 -17.27 -13.82 -11.97
CA ASP A 23 -16.93 -14.76 -10.90
C ASP A 23 -16.60 -14.06 -9.58
N VAL A 24 -16.50 -12.73 -9.53
CA VAL A 24 -16.37 -11.97 -8.27
C VAL A 24 -17.54 -12.22 -7.32
N SER A 25 -18.69 -12.64 -7.86
CA SER A 25 -19.84 -13.13 -7.09
C SER A 25 -19.47 -14.24 -6.11
N ALA A 26 -18.45 -15.04 -6.41
CA ALA A 26 -17.91 -16.06 -5.53
C ALA A 26 -17.48 -15.44 -4.20
N VAL A 27 -16.66 -14.38 -4.21
CA VAL A 27 -16.31 -13.71 -2.95
C VAL A 27 -17.53 -13.06 -2.36
N LEU A 28 -18.39 -12.38 -3.12
CA LEU A 28 -19.53 -11.60 -2.60
C LEU A 28 -20.61 -12.43 -1.88
N GLY A 29 -20.85 -13.67 -2.31
CA GLY A 29 -21.95 -14.51 -1.83
C GLY A 29 -21.58 -15.91 -1.33
N SER A 30 -20.30 -16.23 -1.16
CA SER A 30 -19.86 -17.57 -0.69
C SER A 30 -18.85 -17.51 0.46
N GLU A 31 -18.31 -18.68 0.83
CA GLU A 31 -17.22 -18.80 1.82
C GLU A 31 -15.86 -18.32 1.27
N GLU A 32 -15.77 -18.04 -0.03
CA GLU A 32 -14.58 -17.50 -0.68
C GLU A 32 -14.16 -16.16 -0.04
N ARG A 33 -12.88 -16.10 0.33
CA ARG A 33 -12.29 -14.96 1.02
C ARG A 33 -11.39 -14.11 0.14
N CYS A 34 -10.99 -14.59 -1.03
CA CYS A 34 -10.17 -13.81 -1.95
C CYS A 34 -10.51 -14.08 -3.42
N PHE A 35 -10.60 -13.01 -4.23
CA PHE A 35 -10.81 -13.08 -5.68
C PHE A 35 -9.72 -12.31 -6.41
N LEU A 36 -8.95 -12.98 -7.26
CA LEU A 36 -7.98 -12.35 -8.14
C LEU A 36 -8.47 -12.47 -9.59
N TYR A 37 -8.77 -11.33 -10.20
CA TYR A 37 -9.15 -11.26 -11.60
C TYR A 37 -7.92 -11.06 -12.49
N HIS A 38 -7.73 -11.95 -13.46
CA HIS A 38 -6.73 -11.77 -14.51
C HIS A 38 -7.34 -11.01 -15.69
N GLY A 39 -7.26 -9.69 -15.66
CA GLY A 39 -7.78 -8.83 -16.70
C GLY A 39 -7.75 -7.34 -16.34
N ASP A 40 -8.41 -6.53 -17.15
CA ASP A 40 -8.52 -5.08 -16.92
C ASP A 40 -9.37 -4.79 -15.68
N CYS A 41 -8.84 -3.95 -14.79
CA CYS A 41 -9.52 -3.59 -13.55
C CYS A 41 -10.94 -3.02 -13.74
N ARG A 42 -11.21 -2.38 -14.89
CA ARG A 42 -12.53 -1.81 -15.21
C ARG A 42 -13.59 -2.89 -15.37
N ASP A 43 -13.23 -4.08 -15.82
CA ASP A 43 -14.18 -5.19 -15.95
C ASP A 43 -14.55 -5.75 -14.58
N LEU A 44 -13.56 -5.94 -13.70
CA LEU A 44 -13.80 -6.30 -12.30
C LEU A 44 -14.68 -5.27 -11.60
N LEU A 45 -14.33 -3.99 -11.74
CA LEU A 45 -15.05 -2.89 -11.11
C LEU A 45 -16.52 -2.87 -11.55
N ARG A 46 -16.81 -3.01 -12.86
CA ARG A 46 -18.19 -3.07 -13.37
C ARG A 46 -18.99 -4.27 -12.84
N ALA A 47 -18.32 -5.38 -12.58
CA ALA A 47 -18.96 -6.57 -12.01
C ALA A 47 -19.29 -6.44 -10.52
N LEU A 48 -18.62 -5.50 -9.80
CA LEU A 48 -18.88 -5.26 -8.38
C LEU A 48 -20.15 -4.41 -8.17
N PRO A 49 -21.02 -4.78 -7.21
CA PRO A 49 -22.15 -3.96 -6.78
C PRO A 49 -21.71 -2.62 -6.20
N ASP A 50 -22.63 -1.65 -6.21
CA ASP A 50 -22.45 -0.39 -5.50
C ASP A 50 -22.26 -0.61 -4.00
N ALA A 51 -21.44 0.23 -3.37
CA ALA A 51 -21.29 0.29 -1.91
C ALA A 51 -20.94 -1.04 -1.20
N CYS A 52 -20.26 -1.98 -1.87
CA CYS A 52 -19.88 -3.27 -1.30
C CYS A 52 -18.46 -3.33 -0.70
N VAL A 53 -17.61 -2.32 -0.94
CA VAL A 53 -16.20 -2.30 -0.52
C VAL A 53 -15.99 -1.37 0.67
N GLN A 54 -15.38 -1.86 1.75
CA GLN A 54 -15.08 -1.04 2.93
C GLN A 54 -13.77 -0.25 2.77
N LEU A 55 -12.76 -0.84 2.13
CA LEU A 55 -11.49 -0.17 1.85
C LEU A 55 -11.03 -0.45 0.42
N VAL A 56 -10.84 0.62 -0.36
CA VAL A 56 -10.00 0.58 -1.56
C VAL A 56 -8.58 0.97 -1.14
N ILE A 57 -7.59 0.13 -1.41
CA ILE A 57 -6.17 0.42 -1.20
C ILE A 57 -5.40 -0.02 -2.42
N THR A 58 -4.67 0.91 -3.04
CA THR A 58 -3.93 0.61 -4.26
C THR A 58 -2.78 1.56 -4.50
N SER A 59 -1.94 1.20 -5.46
CA SER A 59 -0.85 1.97 -6.04
C SER A 59 -0.96 1.84 -7.57
N PRO A 60 -1.62 2.78 -8.26
CA PRO A 60 -1.84 2.67 -9.70
C PRO A 60 -0.53 2.79 -10.48
N PRO A 61 -0.50 2.47 -11.78
CA PRO A 61 0.63 2.81 -12.64
C PRO A 61 0.87 4.32 -12.65
N TYR A 62 2.12 4.76 -12.50
CA TYR A 62 2.50 6.20 -12.41
C TYR A 62 2.82 6.87 -13.76
N ASN A 63 2.44 6.23 -14.87
CA ASN A 63 2.77 6.68 -16.24
C ASN A 63 4.28 6.93 -16.46
N ILE A 64 5.16 6.10 -15.86
CA ILE A 64 6.63 6.29 -15.90
C ILE A 64 7.28 5.63 -17.14
N GLY A 65 6.49 5.04 -18.05
CA GLY A 65 7.03 4.37 -19.26
C GLY A 65 7.97 3.20 -18.94
N LYS A 66 7.72 2.46 -17.84
CA LYS A 66 8.50 1.27 -17.49
C LYS A 66 7.99 0.07 -18.28
N ALA A 67 8.84 -0.54 -19.10
CA ALA A 67 8.82 -1.89 -19.72
C ALA A 67 7.51 -2.47 -20.33
N TYR A 68 6.34 -1.90 -20.09
CA TYR A 68 5.06 -2.54 -20.36
C TYR A 68 3.98 -1.60 -20.92
N GLU A 69 4.25 -0.32 -21.15
CA GLU A 69 3.29 0.60 -21.79
C GLU A 69 4.03 1.64 -22.62
N ASP A 70 3.51 1.96 -23.82
CA ASP A 70 3.84 3.21 -24.47
C ASP A 70 3.41 4.36 -23.54
N PRO A 71 4.24 5.38 -23.28
CA PRO A 71 3.89 6.45 -22.36
C PRO A 71 2.59 7.12 -22.80
N LEU A 72 1.54 7.00 -21.99
CA LEU A 72 0.30 7.74 -22.20
C LEU A 72 0.61 9.24 -22.10
N THR A 73 -0.11 10.05 -22.86
CA THR A 73 -0.11 11.49 -22.58
C THR A 73 -0.62 11.72 -21.15
N LEU A 74 -0.22 12.83 -20.52
CA LEU A 74 -0.72 13.17 -19.18
C LEU A 74 -2.25 13.23 -19.13
N GLU A 75 -2.87 13.68 -20.23
CA GLU A 75 -4.32 13.72 -20.39
C GLU A 75 -4.94 12.32 -20.43
N GLN A 76 -4.38 11.40 -21.22
CA GLN A 76 -4.83 10.01 -21.27
C GLN A 76 -4.67 9.31 -19.91
N TYR A 77 -3.56 9.57 -19.21
CA TYR A 77 -3.35 9.07 -17.86
C TYR A 77 -4.42 9.58 -16.88
N VAL A 78 -4.68 10.89 -16.87
CA VAL A 78 -5.71 11.48 -16.00
C VAL A 78 -7.11 10.96 -16.36
N ALA A 79 -7.42 10.76 -17.65
CA ALA A 79 -8.68 10.19 -18.09
C ALA A 79 -8.85 8.74 -17.58
N PHE A 80 -7.82 7.90 -17.75
CA PHE A 80 -7.81 6.53 -17.25
C PHE A 80 -7.98 6.48 -15.72
N GLN A 81 -7.22 7.29 -14.98
CA GLN A 81 -7.36 7.40 -13.53
C GLN A 81 -8.77 7.87 -13.14
N THR A 82 -9.36 8.80 -13.89
CA THR A 82 -10.72 9.29 -13.65
C THR A 82 -11.75 8.17 -13.79
N GLU A 83 -11.66 7.32 -14.82
CA GLU A 83 -12.55 6.17 -15.00
C GLU A 83 -12.47 5.22 -13.80
N VAL A 84 -11.26 4.81 -13.43
CA VAL A 84 -11.03 3.85 -12.34
C VAL A 84 -11.43 4.42 -10.99
N ILE A 85 -11.05 5.67 -10.69
CA ILE A 85 -11.42 6.34 -9.44
C ILE A 85 -12.94 6.48 -9.32
N THR A 86 -13.63 6.80 -10.41
CA THR A 86 -15.11 6.93 -10.41
C THR A 86 -15.77 5.62 -9.99
N GLU A 87 -15.34 4.50 -10.57
CA GLU A 87 -15.85 3.18 -10.22
C GLU A 87 -15.46 2.75 -8.80
N CYS A 88 -14.23 3.04 -8.37
CA CYS A 88 -13.81 2.82 -6.98
C CYS A 88 -14.71 3.58 -5.99
N VAL A 89 -15.08 4.83 -6.29
CA VAL A 89 -16.00 5.62 -5.46
C VAL A 89 -17.42 5.03 -5.46
N ARG A 90 -17.89 4.50 -6.59
CA ARG A 90 -19.20 3.81 -6.69
C ARG A 90 -19.25 2.59 -5.77
N VAL A 91 -18.26 1.70 -5.87
CA VAL A 91 -18.23 0.45 -5.10
C VAL A 91 -17.89 0.65 -3.62
N THR A 92 -17.25 1.76 -3.25
CA THR A 92 -16.91 2.06 -1.84
C THR A 92 -18.18 2.32 -1.03
N ALA A 93 -18.30 1.67 0.14
CA ALA A 93 -19.41 1.83 1.08
C ALA A 93 -19.48 3.27 1.66
N PRO A 94 -20.65 3.76 2.12
CA PRO A 94 -20.78 5.10 2.73
C PRO A 94 -19.84 5.36 3.91
N THR A 95 -19.52 4.30 4.67
CA THR A 95 -18.59 4.27 5.81
C THR A 95 -17.15 3.93 5.41
N GLY A 96 -16.93 3.70 4.11
CA GLY A 96 -15.69 3.20 3.54
C GLY A 96 -14.64 4.28 3.27
N SER A 97 -13.42 3.82 3.05
CA SER A 97 -12.26 4.65 2.74
C SER A 97 -11.66 4.29 1.38
N VAL A 98 -11.05 5.29 0.74
CA VAL A 98 -10.20 5.13 -0.44
C VAL A 98 -8.80 5.62 -0.09
N CYS A 99 -7.83 4.72 -0.14
CA CYS A 99 -6.41 5.00 0.08
C CYS A 99 -5.66 4.84 -1.24
N TRP A 100 -5.25 5.97 -1.81
CA TRP A 100 -4.61 6.01 -3.13
C TRP A 100 -3.15 6.39 -2.97
N GLU A 101 -2.26 5.39 -3.03
CA GLU A 101 -0.83 5.57 -2.90
C GLU A 101 -0.23 6.02 -4.24
N VAL A 102 0.43 7.17 -4.25
CA VAL A 102 1.07 7.71 -5.44
C VAL A 102 2.41 8.36 -5.12
N GLY A 103 3.33 8.23 -6.07
CA GLY A 103 4.60 8.92 -6.07
C GLY A 103 4.62 10.14 -6.98
N ASN A 104 5.75 10.31 -7.66
CA ASN A 104 5.95 11.40 -8.59
C ASN A 104 6.17 10.86 -10.01
N HIS A 105 5.61 11.54 -10.99
CA HIS A 105 6.00 11.37 -12.39
C HIS A 105 7.11 12.38 -12.73
N ILE A 106 8.07 11.97 -13.56
CA ILE A 106 9.13 12.88 -14.03
C ILE A 106 8.80 13.29 -15.47
N ALA A 107 8.38 14.54 -15.64
CA ALA A 107 8.04 15.10 -16.94
C ALA A 107 9.24 15.79 -17.59
N GLY A 108 9.37 15.60 -18.90
CA GLY A 108 10.47 16.17 -19.68
C GLY A 108 11.85 15.80 -19.09
N PRO A 109 12.82 16.72 -19.06
CA PRO A 109 14.17 16.37 -18.63
C PRO A 109 14.28 16.10 -17.13
N GLN A 110 13.60 16.87 -16.26
CA GLN A 110 13.81 16.80 -14.80
C GLN A 110 12.64 17.34 -13.94
N GLU A 111 11.49 17.70 -14.53
CA GLU A 111 10.38 18.27 -13.75
C GLU A 111 9.67 17.19 -12.93
N ILE A 112 9.37 17.49 -11.66
CA ILE A 112 8.58 16.63 -10.80
C ILE A 112 7.12 17.02 -10.95
N LEU A 113 6.29 16.08 -11.38
CA LEU A 113 4.84 16.18 -11.30
C LEU A 113 4.35 15.31 -10.12
N PRO A 114 3.95 15.92 -8.98
CA PRO A 114 3.37 15.19 -7.87
C PRO A 114 1.99 14.67 -8.27
N LEU A 115 1.84 13.35 -8.32
CA LEU A 115 0.61 12.73 -8.80
C LEU A 115 -0.55 12.93 -7.82
N ASP A 116 -0.26 13.12 -6.53
CA ASP A 116 -1.28 13.43 -5.52
C ASP A 116 -1.93 14.79 -5.78
N ILE A 117 -1.15 15.80 -6.17
CA ILE A 117 -1.69 17.12 -6.56
C ILE A 117 -2.52 17.02 -7.83
N LEU A 118 -2.03 16.26 -8.82
CA LEU A 118 -2.70 16.08 -10.11
C LEU A 118 -4.05 15.36 -9.97
N LEU A 119 -4.12 14.33 -9.14
CA LEU A 119 -5.30 13.47 -9.02
C LEU A 119 -6.30 13.95 -7.97
N HIS A 120 -5.89 14.75 -6.97
CA HIS A 120 -6.79 15.26 -5.92
C HIS A 120 -8.09 15.91 -6.44
N PRO A 121 -8.08 16.74 -7.50
CA PRO A 121 -9.31 17.33 -8.04
C PRO A 121 -10.36 16.30 -8.49
N ILE A 122 -9.95 15.10 -8.94
CA ILE A 122 -10.87 14.03 -9.34
C ILE A 122 -11.68 13.57 -8.12
N PHE A 123 -11.00 13.23 -7.02
CA PHE A 123 -11.64 12.79 -5.78
C PHE A 123 -12.54 13.85 -5.18
N ALA A 124 -12.10 15.12 -5.14
CA ALA A 124 -12.89 16.23 -4.62
C ALA A 124 -14.19 16.43 -5.42
N ARG A 125 -14.11 16.33 -6.76
CA ARG A 125 -15.27 16.49 -7.65
C ARG A 125 -16.27 15.34 -7.56
N LEU A 126 -15.81 14.16 -7.13
CA LEU A 126 -16.64 13.00 -6.79
C LEU A 126 -17.18 13.06 -5.35
N GLY A 127 -16.95 14.15 -4.61
CA GLY A 127 -17.51 14.38 -3.28
C GLY A 127 -16.77 13.70 -2.13
N LEU A 128 -15.60 13.10 -2.37
CA LEU A 128 -14.80 12.53 -1.29
C LEU A 128 -14.14 13.61 -0.41
N ARG A 129 -13.94 13.27 0.87
CA ARG A 129 -13.28 14.13 1.85
C ARG A 129 -11.87 13.62 2.12
N LEU A 130 -10.86 14.44 1.85
CA LEU A 130 -9.47 14.13 2.19
C LEU A 130 -9.29 14.22 3.72
N ARG A 131 -8.83 13.13 4.34
CA ARG A 131 -8.55 13.07 5.78
C ARG A 131 -7.07 13.30 6.07
N ASN A 132 -6.18 12.60 5.36
CA ASN A 132 -4.75 12.83 5.43
C ASN A 132 -4.07 12.62 4.06
N ARG A 133 -2.98 13.35 3.86
CA ARG A 133 -1.90 12.98 2.93
C ARG A 133 -0.85 12.26 3.76
N ILE A 134 -0.94 10.94 3.84
CA ILE A 134 -0.03 10.13 4.64
C ILE A 134 1.27 10.00 3.87
N VAL A 135 2.37 10.48 4.45
CA VAL A 135 3.71 10.40 3.88
C VAL A 135 4.32 9.06 4.25
N TRP A 136 4.49 8.18 3.27
CA TRP A 136 5.29 6.98 3.41
C TRP A 136 6.75 7.29 3.11
N HIS A 137 7.56 7.40 4.16
CA HIS A 137 9.00 7.61 4.07
C HIS A 137 9.76 6.28 3.98
N PHE A 138 10.66 6.18 3.00
CA PHE A 138 11.60 5.07 2.85
C PHE A 138 13.02 5.59 2.62
N GLU A 139 14.01 4.87 3.14
CA GLU A 139 15.39 5.37 3.20
C GLU A 139 16.20 5.06 1.93
N HIS A 140 15.86 3.98 1.22
CA HIS A 140 16.64 3.48 0.09
C HIS A 140 16.04 3.89 -1.26
N GLY A 141 16.87 4.40 -2.16
CA GLY A 141 16.44 4.77 -3.52
C GLY A 141 17.57 5.37 -4.34
N LEU A 142 17.29 5.59 -5.63
CA LEU A 142 18.23 6.26 -6.53
C LEU A 142 18.54 7.68 -6.05
N HIS A 143 19.74 8.16 -6.37
CA HIS A 143 20.22 9.48 -6.02
C HIS A 143 20.15 10.45 -7.21
N CYS A 144 19.70 11.66 -6.94
CA CYS A 144 19.69 12.77 -7.89
C CYS A 144 20.91 13.67 -7.66
N GLN A 145 21.48 14.21 -8.75
CA GLN A 145 22.61 15.16 -8.68
C GLN A 145 22.15 16.62 -8.70
N ARG A 146 21.03 16.92 -9.36
CA ARG A 146 20.57 18.29 -9.64
C ARG A 146 19.35 18.72 -8.81
N ARG A 147 18.93 17.87 -7.86
CA ARG A 147 17.83 18.10 -6.92
C ARG A 147 17.94 17.14 -5.73
N PHE A 148 17.20 17.40 -4.65
CA PHE A 148 17.08 16.43 -3.56
C PHE A 148 16.42 15.14 -4.04
N SER A 149 16.93 14.02 -3.56
CA SER A 149 16.43 12.70 -3.95
C SER A 149 15.11 12.44 -3.24
N GLY A 150 14.09 12.01 -3.99
CA GLY A 150 12.80 11.62 -3.40
C GLY A 150 12.97 10.44 -2.45
N ARG A 151 12.39 10.55 -1.24
CA ARG A 151 12.43 9.52 -0.19
C ARG A 151 11.07 9.29 0.43
N TYR A 152 10.02 9.65 -0.29
CA TYR A 152 8.68 9.37 0.15
C TYR A 152 7.74 9.21 -1.04
N GLU A 153 6.65 8.51 -0.76
CA GLU A 153 5.43 8.50 -1.55
C GLU A 153 4.25 8.92 -0.65
N VAL A 154 3.09 9.19 -1.25
CA VAL A 154 1.93 9.74 -0.54
C VAL A 154 0.74 8.82 -0.70
N ILE A 155 0.13 8.42 0.41
CA ILE A 155 -1.20 7.81 0.41
C ILE A 155 -2.22 8.91 0.67
N MET A 156 -3.03 9.20 -0.33
CA MET A 156 -4.18 10.08 -0.17
C MET A 156 -5.32 9.28 0.46
N TRP A 157 -5.60 9.52 1.74
CA TRP A 157 -6.70 8.87 2.44
C TRP A 157 -7.97 9.73 2.35
N TYR A 158 -8.97 9.20 1.64
CA TYR A 158 -10.28 9.79 1.47
C TYR A 158 -11.38 8.96 2.13
N THR A 159 -12.48 9.62 2.48
CA THR A 159 -13.71 8.98 2.99
C THR A 159 -14.93 9.50 2.23
N LYS A 160 -15.96 8.65 2.04
CA LYS A 160 -17.21 9.05 1.36
C LYS A 160 -18.09 9.99 2.19
N SER A 161 -18.00 9.93 3.51
CA SER A 161 -18.81 10.75 4.42
C SER A 161 -18.02 11.17 5.67
N ASP A 162 -18.66 11.88 6.59
CA ASP A 162 -18.12 12.13 7.94
C ASP A 162 -18.33 10.98 8.91
N GLU A 163 -19.18 10.02 8.56
CA GLU A 163 -19.39 8.79 9.30
C GLU A 163 -18.58 7.69 8.62
N TYR A 164 -17.35 7.52 9.06
CA TYR A 164 -16.42 6.55 8.48
C TYR A 164 -15.76 5.71 9.56
N GLN A 165 -15.33 4.51 9.16
CA GLN A 165 -14.64 3.60 10.05
C GLN A 165 -13.20 4.06 10.31
N PHE A 166 -12.86 4.26 11.58
CA PHE A 166 -11.50 4.57 12.01
C PHE A 166 -11.21 4.07 13.43
N ASN A 167 -10.41 3.02 13.54
CA ASN A 167 -9.95 2.43 14.79
C ASN A 167 -8.52 2.87 15.08
N LEU A 168 -8.37 4.04 15.72
CA LEU A 168 -7.06 4.56 16.11
C LEU A 168 -6.33 3.63 17.08
N ASP A 169 -7.06 3.01 18.01
CA ASP A 169 -6.48 2.19 19.06
C ASP A 169 -5.77 0.94 18.52
N ALA A 170 -6.29 0.37 17.42
CA ALA A 170 -5.66 -0.77 16.72
C ALA A 170 -4.33 -0.42 16.03
N VAL A 171 -4.00 0.87 15.86
CA VAL A 171 -2.81 1.32 15.12
C VAL A 171 -1.93 2.27 15.92
N ARG A 172 -2.13 2.34 17.24
CA ARG A 172 -1.24 3.11 18.12
C ARG A 172 0.16 2.53 18.09
N VAL A 173 1.14 3.41 18.27
CA VAL A 173 2.56 3.05 18.36
C VAL A 173 3.11 3.44 19.73
N PRO A 174 4.21 2.81 20.18
CA PRO A 174 4.83 3.15 21.46
C PRO A 174 5.11 4.64 21.62
N GLN A 175 4.88 5.15 22.83
CA GLN A 175 5.19 6.53 23.17
C GLN A 175 6.68 6.70 23.39
N LYS A 176 7.22 7.86 23.01
CA LYS A 176 8.62 8.22 23.36
C LYS A 176 8.81 8.36 24.87
N TYR A 177 7.77 8.80 25.58
CA TYR A 177 7.81 9.05 27.03
C TYR A 177 6.56 8.45 27.72
N PRO A 178 6.46 7.12 27.86
CA PRO A 178 5.26 6.46 28.41
C PRO A 178 4.97 6.86 29.87
N GLY A 179 6.00 7.22 30.64
CA GLY A 179 5.87 7.70 32.02
C GLY A 179 5.54 9.20 32.14
N LYS A 180 5.33 9.93 31.03
CA LYS A 180 5.09 11.37 31.08
C LYS A 180 3.79 11.66 31.81
N ARG A 181 3.89 12.42 32.90
CA ARG A 181 2.75 12.86 33.71
C ARG A 181 2.38 14.31 33.38
N HIS A 182 1.12 14.67 33.62
CA HIS A 182 0.69 16.05 33.56
C HIS A 182 1.47 16.88 34.59
N PHE A 183 2.10 17.97 34.13
CA PHE A 183 2.93 18.81 34.97
C PHE A 183 2.13 19.76 35.86
N LYS A 184 0.98 20.24 35.38
CA LYS A 184 0.09 21.20 36.05
C LYS A 184 -1.38 20.92 35.72
N GLY A 185 -2.29 21.51 36.49
CA GLY A 185 -3.73 21.43 36.31
C GLY A 185 -4.39 20.32 37.16
N PRO A 186 -5.71 20.11 37.01
CA PRO A 186 -6.48 19.18 37.86
C PRO A 186 -6.00 17.74 37.83
N ARG A 187 -5.30 17.33 36.76
CA ARG A 187 -4.73 15.99 36.56
C ARG A 187 -3.23 15.91 36.89
N ALA A 188 -2.67 16.91 37.57
CA ALA A 188 -1.23 16.95 37.86
C ALA A 188 -0.79 15.67 38.59
N GLY A 189 0.27 15.05 38.10
CA GLY A 189 0.74 13.76 38.60
C GLY A 189 0.07 12.55 37.95
N GLU A 190 -1.00 12.67 37.17
CA GLU A 190 -1.55 11.56 36.38
C GLU A 190 -0.78 11.36 35.08
N LEU A 191 -0.80 10.13 34.53
CA LEU A 191 -0.22 9.84 33.22
C LEU A 191 -0.93 10.64 32.12
N SER A 192 -0.15 11.28 31.26
CA SER A 192 -0.67 12.16 30.19
C SER A 192 -0.86 11.47 28.84
N GLY A 193 -0.33 10.26 28.69
CA GLY A 193 -0.43 9.46 27.47
C GLY A 193 -1.54 8.42 27.55
N ASN A 194 -2.05 7.99 26.39
CA ASN A 194 -2.96 6.84 26.31
C ASN A 194 -2.16 5.54 26.56
N PRO A 195 -2.67 4.60 27.38
CA PRO A 195 -1.95 3.37 27.75
C PRO A 195 -1.62 2.45 26.57
N LEU A 196 -2.40 2.52 25.49
CA LEU A 196 -2.19 1.73 24.26
C LEU A 196 -1.15 2.35 23.32
N GLY A 197 -0.63 3.55 23.61
CA GLY A 197 0.36 4.24 22.80
C GLY A 197 -0.11 5.57 22.22
N LYS A 198 0.73 6.20 21.40
CA LYS A 198 0.39 7.45 20.69
C LYS A 198 -0.24 7.17 19.33
N ASN A 199 -0.94 8.15 18.80
CA ASN A 199 -1.33 8.17 17.38
C ASN A 199 -0.05 8.03 16.51
N PRO A 200 -0.07 7.19 15.46
CA PRO A 200 1.09 6.96 14.59
C PRO A 200 1.51 8.19 13.77
N SER A 201 0.76 9.30 13.82
CA SER A 201 0.83 10.46 12.93
C SER A 201 0.58 10.08 11.47
N ASP A 202 0.76 11.01 10.56
CA ASP A 202 0.63 10.81 9.11
C ASP A 202 1.99 10.80 8.39
N VAL A 203 3.10 10.61 9.12
CA VAL A 203 4.42 10.33 8.55
C VAL A 203 4.87 8.96 9.00
N TRP A 204 4.88 8.00 8.08
CA TRP A 204 5.14 6.59 8.36
C TRP A 204 6.46 6.16 7.76
N ILE A 205 7.30 5.56 8.59
CA ILE A 205 8.62 5.06 8.18
C ILE A 205 8.49 3.55 8.01
N PHE A 206 8.47 3.10 6.76
CA PHE A 206 8.49 1.68 6.41
C PHE A 206 9.49 1.47 5.27
N PRO A 207 10.30 0.39 5.30
CA PRO A 207 11.22 0.11 4.22
C PRO A 207 10.47 -0.20 2.93
N ASN A 208 11.02 0.20 1.78
CA ASN A 208 10.49 -0.23 0.49
C ASN A 208 10.92 -1.68 0.18
N VAL A 209 10.09 -2.39 -0.58
CA VAL A 209 10.37 -3.78 -0.97
C VAL A 209 11.37 -3.80 -2.12
N LYS A 210 12.66 -3.67 -1.79
CA LYS A 210 13.78 -3.66 -2.75
C LYS A 210 14.93 -4.53 -2.28
N SER A 211 15.81 -4.89 -3.22
CA SER A 211 17.04 -5.64 -2.96
C SER A 211 16.78 -6.92 -2.13
N ASN A 212 17.36 -7.03 -0.93
CA ASN A 212 17.26 -8.21 -0.06
C ASN A 212 16.02 -8.19 0.85
N HIS A 213 15.03 -7.34 0.58
CA HIS A 213 13.79 -7.31 1.36
C HIS A 213 13.08 -8.66 1.28
N ARG A 214 12.65 -9.23 2.40
CA ARG A 214 12.09 -10.59 2.46
C ARG A 214 10.80 -10.79 1.66
N GLU A 215 10.05 -9.71 1.48
CA GLU A 215 8.82 -9.69 0.66
C GLU A 215 9.10 -9.52 -0.84
N LYS A 216 10.36 -9.34 -1.27
CA LYS A 216 10.72 -8.99 -2.65
C LYS A 216 10.33 -10.11 -3.61
N THR A 217 9.62 -9.70 -4.65
CA THR A 217 9.25 -10.53 -5.79
C THR A 217 9.76 -9.91 -7.10
N VAL A 218 9.31 -10.43 -8.24
CA VAL A 218 9.54 -9.88 -9.57
C VAL A 218 8.99 -8.45 -9.73
N HIS A 219 7.94 -8.07 -8.99
CA HIS A 219 7.30 -6.76 -9.17
C HIS A 219 8.25 -5.60 -8.78
N PRO A 220 8.48 -4.61 -9.66
CA PRO A 220 9.50 -3.58 -9.46
C PRO A 220 9.12 -2.53 -8.40
N CYS A 221 7.82 -2.33 -8.18
CA CYS A 221 7.27 -1.28 -7.32
C CYS A 221 6.29 -1.87 -6.29
N GLN A 222 6.65 -2.96 -5.63
CA GLN A 222 5.80 -3.59 -4.62
C GLN A 222 5.82 -2.76 -3.31
N PHE A 223 4.66 -2.36 -2.79
CA PHE A 223 4.56 -1.83 -1.43
C PHE A 223 4.60 -2.97 -0.38
N PRO A 224 5.13 -2.72 0.84
CA PRO A 224 5.21 -3.73 1.88
C PRO A 224 3.83 -4.02 2.48
N VAL A 225 3.61 -5.28 2.87
CA VAL A 225 2.36 -5.72 3.53
C VAL A 225 2.09 -4.89 4.79
N GLU A 226 3.13 -4.55 5.55
CA GLU A 226 3.04 -3.76 6.78
C GLU A 226 2.40 -2.36 6.58
N LEU A 227 2.61 -1.75 5.41
CA LEU A 227 2.00 -0.46 5.07
C LEU A 227 0.48 -0.58 4.94
N VAL A 228 0.02 -1.63 4.23
CA VAL A 228 -1.41 -1.91 4.04
C VAL A 228 -2.04 -2.40 5.35
N ASP A 229 -1.32 -3.19 6.12
CA ASP A 229 -1.78 -3.76 7.38
C ASP A 229 -2.25 -2.68 8.37
N ARG A 230 -1.49 -1.59 8.48
CA ARG A 230 -1.90 -0.43 9.31
C ARG A 230 -3.21 0.19 8.81
N LEU A 231 -3.40 0.32 7.48
CA LEU A 231 -4.64 0.85 6.92
C LEU A 231 -5.83 -0.08 7.20
N LEU A 232 -5.64 -1.38 7.04
CA LEU A 232 -6.67 -2.38 7.32
C LEU A 232 -7.13 -2.35 8.78
N LEU A 233 -6.18 -2.35 9.71
CA LEU A 233 -6.47 -2.30 11.15
C LEU A 233 -7.21 -1.01 11.55
N ALA A 234 -6.90 0.11 10.89
CA ALA A 234 -7.58 1.38 11.14
C ALA A 234 -8.96 1.45 10.47
N MET A 235 -9.14 0.95 9.24
CA MET A 235 -10.27 1.34 8.39
C MET A 235 -11.27 0.21 8.12
N THR A 236 -11.02 -1.00 8.62
CA THR A 236 -11.85 -2.20 8.38
C THR A 236 -12.04 -3.05 9.64
N GLN A 237 -13.11 -3.82 9.69
CA GLN A 237 -13.37 -4.91 10.62
C GLN A 237 -13.06 -6.26 9.96
N PRO A 238 -12.90 -7.35 10.74
CA PRO A 238 -12.91 -8.70 10.18
C PRO A 238 -14.10 -8.91 9.23
N HIS A 239 -13.85 -9.66 8.16
CA HIS A 239 -14.81 -9.98 7.08
C HIS A 239 -15.23 -8.84 6.15
N ASP A 240 -14.82 -7.60 6.39
CA ASP A 240 -15.01 -6.52 5.42
C ASP A 240 -14.28 -6.80 4.11
N LEU A 241 -14.82 -6.28 3.01
CA LEU A 241 -14.23 -6.40 1.68
C LEU A 241 -13.21 -5.30 1.41
N VAL A 242 -12.01 -5.71 1.03
CA VAL A 242 -10.89 -4.87 0.61
C VAL A 242 -10.68 -5.01 -0.89
N LEU A 243 -10.55 -3.90 -1.61
CA LEU A 243 -10.33 -3.88 -3.05
C LEU A 243 -8.96 -3.28 -3.39
N ASP A 244 -8.22 -3.95 -4.27
CA ASP A 244 -7.07 -3.40 -4.97
C ASP A 244 -7.25 -3.55 -6.50
N PRO A 245 -7.66 -2.50 -7.24
CA PRO A 245 -7.83 -2.59 -8.68
C PRO A 245 -6.52 -2.78 -9.46
N PHE A 246 -5.36 -2.58 -8.82
CA PHE A 246 -4.03 -2.75 -9.43
C PHE A 246 -3.19 -3.67 -8.55
N ALA A 247 -3.66 -4.92 -8.42
CA ALA A 247 -3.19 -5.84 -7.39
C ALA A 247 -1.69 -6.15 -7.49
N GLY A 248 -1.08 -6.10 -8.67
CA GLY A 248 0.33 -6.44 -8.86
C GLY A 248 0.60 -7.86 -8.38
N VAL A 249 1.43 -7.97 -7.36
CA VAL A 249 1.74 -9.24 -6.66
C VAL A 249 0.93 -9.42 -5.37
N SER A 250 -0.23 -8.77 -5.28
CA SER A 250 -1.26 -8.98 -4.25
C SER A 250 -0.82 -8.67 -2.81
N SER A 251 0.05 -7.67 -2.58
CA SER A 251 0.41 -7.24 -1.22
C SER A 251 -0.83 -6.85 -0.39
N ALA A 252 -1.79 -6.13 -0.99
CA ALA A 252 -3.01 -5.72 -0.30
C ALA A 252 -3.95 -6.90 0.01
N LEU A 253 -4.17 -7.78 -0.96
CA LEU A 253 -4.99 -8.99 -0.80
C LEU A 253 -4.38 -9.92 0.27
N CYS A 254 -3.06 -10.10 0.26
CA CYS A 254 -2.36 -10.87 1.28
C CYS A 254 -2.54 -10.28 2.68
N ALA A 255 -2.39 -8.95 2.84
CA ALA A 255 -2.61 -8.28 4.12
C ALA A 255 -4.04 -8.49 4.63
N ALA A 256 -5.04 -8.38 3.73
CA ALA A 256 -6.43 -8.62 4.05
C ALA A 256 -6.69 -10.06 4.51
N ILE A 257 -6.11 -11.06 3.82
CA ILE A 257 -6.22 -12.48 4.21
C ILE A 257 -5.66 -12.71 5.61
N LEU A 258 -4.43 -12.22 5.87
CA LEU A 258 -3.75 -12.34 7.17
C LEU A 258 -4.52 -11.68 8.32
N ARG A 259 -5.37 -10.70 8.00
CA ARG A 259 -6.24 -10.00 8.95
C ARG A 259 -7.69 -10.48 8.93
N GLU A 260 -7.99 -11.63 8.35
CA GLU A 260 -9.37 -12.16 8.35
C GLU A 260 -10.39 -11.27 7.61
N ARG A 261 -9.93 -10.44 6.67
CA ARG A 261 -10.79 -9.69 5.75
C ARG A 261 -11.02 -10.50 4.47
N ARG A 262 -12.04 -10.10 3.72
CA ARG A 262 -12.26 -10.54 2.33
C ARG A 262 -11.51 -9.60 1.40
N ALA A 263 -11.04 -10.10 0.27
CA ALA A 263 -10.29 -9.29 -0.67
C ALA A 263 -10.67 -9.57 -2.13
N CYS A 264 -10.67 -8.54 -2.96
CA CYS A 264 -10.67 -8.72 -4.40
C CYS A 264 -9.70 -7.76 -5.08
N GLY A 265 -9.21 -8.14 -6.25
CA GLY A 265 -8.35 -7.28 -7.04
C GLY A 265 -8.16 -7.77 -8.46
N ALA A 266 -7.61 -6.90 -9.30
CA ALA A 266 -7.33 -7.19 -10.70
C ALA A 266 -5.85 -7.00 -11.03
N GLU A 267 -5.33 -7.85 -11.91
CA GLU A 267 -4.00 -7.74 -12.46
C GLU A 267 -4.00 -8.22 -13.92
N ILE A 268 -3.38 -7.45 -14.81
CA ILE A 268 -3.36 -7.70 -16.25
C ILE A 268 -2.13 -8.55 -16.66
N VAL A 269 -1.01 -8.38 -15.96
CA VAL A 269 0.25 -9.06 -16.26
C VAL A 269 0.23 -10.48 -15.73
N GLU A 270 0.28 -11.46 -16.64
CA GLU A 270 0.19 -12.88 -16.30
C GLU A 270 1.26 -13.34 -15.29
N GLU A 271 2.50 -12.83 -15.41
CA GLU A 271 3.57 -13.14 -14.45
C GLU A 271 3.22 -12.70 -13.03
N TYR A 272 2.62 -11.50 -12.89
CA TYR A 272 2.22 -10.97 -11.59
C TYR A 272 1.00 -11.71 -11.02
N VAL A 273 0.08 -12.18 -11.87
CA VAL A 273 -1.05 -13.05 -11.47
C VAL A 273 -0.54 -14.38 -10.91
N ARG A 274 0.45 -15.01 -11.57
CA ARG A 274 1.05 -16.27 -11.10
C ARG A 274 1.71 -16.11 -9.73
N VAL A 275 2.54 -15.08 -9.57
CA VAL A 275 3.19 -14.76 -8.29
C VAL A 275 2.17 -14.37 -7.21
N SER A 276 1.10 -13.67 -7.59
CA SER A 276 -0.02 -13.35 -6.70
C SER A 276 -0.71 -14.60 -6.17
N ALA A 277 -1.01 -15.57 -7.03
CA ALA A 277 -1.67 -16.82 -6.63
C ALA A 277 -0.84 -17.58 -5.58
N GLU A 278 0.48 -17.74 -5.82
CA GLU A 278 1.39 -18.36 -4.86
C GLU A 278 1.42 -17.62 -3.51
N ARG A 279 1.44 -16.29 -3.54
CA ARG A 279 1.43 -15.46 -2.31
C ARG A 279 0.11 -15.55 -1.56
N ILE A 280 -1.01 -15.59 -2.27
CA ILE A 280 -2.34 -15.76 -1.68
C ILE A 280 -2.42 -17.11 -0.95
N GLU A 281 -1.95 -18.20 -1.58
CA GLU A 281 -1.88 -19.52 -0.93
C GLU A 281 -0.99 -19.48 0.33
N GLN A 282 0.18 -18.83 0.25
CA GLN A 282 1.07 -18.66 1.40
C GLN A 282 0.42 -17.84 2.51
N ALA A 283 -0.38 -16.82 2.18
CA ALA A 283 -1.10 -16.00 3.15
C ALA A 283 -2.14 -16.83 3.90
N PHE A 284 -2.94 -17.64 3.20
CA PHE A 284 -3.88 -18.56 3.84
C PHE A 284 -3.19 -19.63 4.69
N ALA A 285 -2.05 -20.14 4.22
CA ALA A 285 -1.24 -21.10 4.96
C ALA A 285 -0.49 -20.48 6.16
N GLY A 286 -0.50 -19.16 6.34
CA GLY A 286 0.26 -18.46 7.37
C GLY A 286 1.79 -18.52 7.17
N THR A 287 2.24 -18.76 5.94
CA THR A 287 3.66 -18.93 5.58
C THR A 287 4.22 -17.79 4.75
N LEU A 288 3.40 -16.80 4.37
CA LEU A 288 3.82 -15.65 3.58
C LEU A 288 4.98 -14.91 4.27
N PRO A 289 6.12 -14.70 3.58
CA PRO A 289 7.24 -13.98 4.16
C PRO A 289 6.90 -12.49 4.27
N VAL A 290 6.51 -12.04 5.46
CA VAL A 290 6.21 -10.63 5.77
C VAL A 290 7.19 -10.06 6.78
N ARG A 291 7.52 -8.77 6.68
CA ARG A 291 8.29 -8.09 7.73
C ARG A 291 7.38 -7.91 8.97
N PRO A 292 7.81 -8.34 10.18
CA PRO A 292 7.05 -8.08 11.40
C PRO A 292 6.88 -6.58 11.65
N ALA A 293 5.67 -6.17 12.05
CA ALA A 293 5.30 -4.77 12.21
C ALA A 293 6.02 -4.04 13.36
N ASP A 294 6.55 -4.81 14.32
CA ASP A 294 7.30 -4.32 15.48
C ASP A 294 8.82 -4.37 15.26
N GLN A 295 9.27 -4.95 14.15
CA GLN A 295 10.69 -4.96 13.81
C GLN A 295 11.15 -3.52 13.54
N PRO A 296 12.20 -3.01 14.19
CA PRO A 296 12.77 -1.71 13.85
C PRO A 296 13.43 -1.74 12.46
N VAL A 297 13.54 -0.58 11.81
CA VAL A 297 14.43 -0.46 10.65
C VAL A 297 15.87 -0.69 11.12
N HIS A 298 16.65 -1.44 10.35
CA HIS A 298 18.01 -1.80 10.75
C HIS A 298 18.88 -0.55 10.83
N GLU A 299 19.34 -0.20 12.03
CA GLU A 299 20.35 0.82 12.24
C GLU A 299 21.74 0.17 12.27
N PRO A 300 22.62 0.52 11.33
CA PRO A 300 23.99 0.03 11.34
C PRO A 300 24.74 0.59 12.56
N ARG A 301 25.40 -0.27 13.33
CA ARG A 301 26.07 0.14 14.58
C ARG A 301 27.57 0.38 14.41
N ASN A 302 28.27 -0.57 13.80
CA ASN A 302 29.75 -0.61 13.72
C ASN A 302 30.29 -1.43 12.55
N ASP A 303 29.41 -1.88 11.67
CA ASP A 303 29.75 -2.61 10.46
C ASP A 303 30.69 -1.78 9.57
N ARG A 304 31.70 -2.45 8.98
CA ARG A 304 32.76 -1.79 8.20
C ARG A 304 32.20 -0.91 7.09
N VAL A 305 31.06 -1.28 6.51
CA VAL A 305 30.40 -0.54 5.44
C VAL A 305 29.73 0.76 5.90
N SER A 306 29.41 0.88 7.19
CA SER A 306 28.79 2.07 7.79
C SER A 306 29.79 3.06 8.39
N GLN A 307 31.08 2.73 8.39
CA GLN A 307 32.13 3.64 8.85
C GLN A 307 32.52 4.61 7.74
N LEU A 308 32.63 5.91 8.07
CA LEU A 308 33.00 6.96 7.11
C LEU A 308 34.44 6.75 6.59
N PRO A 309 34.64 6.44 5.30
CA PRO A 309 35.97 6.24 4.73
C PRO A 309 36.84 7.49 4.86
N ILE A 310 38.17 7.32 4.96
CA ILE A 310 39.11 8.44 5.15
C ILE A 310 38.96 9.49 4.05
N HIS A 311 38.98 9.06 2.78
CA HIS A 311 38.82 9.96 1.63
C HIS A 311 37.48 10.71 1.62
N PHE A 312 36.42 10.17 2.24
CA PHE A 312 35.14 10.88 2.40
C PHE A 312 35.24 11.96 3.49
N ARG A 313 35.95 11.70 4.61
CA ARG A 313 36.19 12.71 5.65
C ARG A 313 36.96 13.89 5.07
N GLU A 314 38.00 13.61 4.30
CA GLU A 314 38.82 14.63 3.65
C GLU A 314 37.99 15.48 2.69
N ALA A 315 37.15 14.85 1.86
CA ALA A 315 36.23 15.56 0.98
C ALA A 315 35.22 16.44 1.74
N ARG A 316 34.63 15.93 2.83
CA ARG A 316 33.67 16.70 3.65
C ARG A 316 34.33 17.89 4.34
N ARG A 317 35.56 17.73 4.84
CA ARG A 317 36.35 18.83 5.41
C ARG A 317 36.65 19.91 4.38
N ALA A 318 37.03 19.53 3.16
CA ALA A 318 37.36 20.47 2.10
C ALA A 318 36.19 21.41 1.74
N VAL A 319 34.94 20.97 1.92
CA VAL A 319 33.73 21.77 1.65
C VAL A 319 33.06 22.30 2.92
N GLY A 320 33.68 22.16 4.10
CA GLY A 320 33.13 22.65 5.37
C GLY A 320 31.85 21.94 5.84
N ALA A 321 31.61 20.70 5.39
CA ALA A 321 30.42 19.90 5.69
C ALA A 321 30.52 19.04 6.97
N ASP A 322 31.53 19.28 7.79
CA ASP A 322 31.76 18.63 9.10
C ASP A 322 31.22 19.49 10.28
N ARG A 323 30.23 20.36 10.03
CA ARG A 323 29.51 21.10 11.08
C ARG A 323 28.46 20.24 11.77
#